data_AF-A0A959B200-F1
#
_entry.id   AF-A0A959B200-F1
#
_cell.length_a   1.000
_cell.length_b   1.000
_cell.length_c   1.000
_cell.angle_alpha   90.00
_cell.angle_beta   90.00
_cell.angle_gamma   90.00
#
_symmetry.space_group_name_H-M   'P 1'
#
loop_
_entity.id
_entity.type
_entity.pdbx_description
1 polymer ?
#
loop_
_entity_poly.entity_id
_entity_poly.type
_entity_poly.pdbx_seq_one_letter_code
_entity_poly.pdbx_strand_id
1 'polypeptide(L)'
;MSRHSFHIEKDKAVEELAFSDGLELAIFQTGCEFIRQEFRFRWEGDFHGAPDDFWIGEAARVFNRLGQLGPEYLAYRNLAQTITENAGRMRLDESIKLQDGFYFQAKTILSADEAKLSIIISEQP
;
A
#
# COMPACT_ATOMS: atom_id res chain seq x y z
N MET A 1 -13.69 -5.84 -8.79
CA MET A 1 -12.60 -6.83 -8.57
C MET A 1 -12.83 -7.99 -9.50
N SER A 2 -11.81 -8.43 -10.23
CA SER A 2 -11.90 -9.53 -11.20
C SER A 2 -11.31 -10.84 -10.68
N ARG A 3 -10.37 -10.77 -9.73
CA ARG A 3 -9.76 -11.94 -9.08
C ARG A 3 -9.38 -11.61 -7.64
N HIS A 4 -9.55 -12.59 -6.75
CA HIS A 4 -9.11 -12.56 -5.36
C HIS A 4 -8.55 -13.94 -5.00
N SER A 5 -7.39 -13.99 -4.38
CA SER A 5 -6.82 -15.23 -3.86
C SER A 5 -6.08 -15.00 -2.56
N PHE A 6 -6.03 -16.05 -1.72
CA PHE A 6 -5.34 -16.04 -0.45
C PHE A 6 -4.55 -17.34 -0.31
N HIS A 7 -3.30 -17.23 0.12
CA HIS A 7 -2.46 -18.39 0.39
C HIS A 7 -1.42 -18.07 1.47
N ILE A 8 -0.90 -19.12 2.12
CA ILE A 8 0.15 -19.01 3.13
C ILE A 8 1.45 -19.54 2.51
N GLU A 9 2.49 -18.72 2.47
CA GLU A 9 3.82 -19.14 2.07
C GLU A 9 4.74 -19.14 3.28
N LYS A 10 5.13 -20.32 3.79
CA LYS A 10 6.01 -20.45 4.96
C LYS A 10 5.45 -19.70 6.19
N ASP A 11 6.01 -18.53 6.49
CA ASP A 11 5.78 -17.66 7.65
C ASP A 11 5.05 -16.35 7.29
N LYS A 12 4.54 -16.23 6.06
CA LYS A 12 3.77 -15.06 5.59
C LYS A 12 2.42 -15.46 5.01
N ALA A 13 1.40 -14.67 5.29
CA ALA A 13 0.13 -14.73 4.59
C ALA A 13 0.18 -13.78 3.39
N VAL A 14 -0.28 -14.26 2.23
CA VAL A 14 -0.29 -13.51 0.98
C VAL A 14 -1.72 -13.45 0.45
N GLU A 15 -2.19 -12.22 0.22
CA GLU A 15 -3.49 -11.95 -0.38
C GLU A 15 -3.30 -11.19 -1.69
N GLU A 16 -3.90 -11.67 -2.77
CA GLU A 16 -3.76 -11.07 -4.09
C GLU A 16 -5.12 -10.64 -4.65
N LEU A 17 -5.19 -9.40 -5.11
CA LEU A 17 -6.39 -8.80 -5.70
C LEU A 17 -6.04 -8.26 -7.09
N ALA A 18 -6.85 -8.61 -8.09
CA ALA A 18 -6.81 -7.97 -9.40
C ALA A 18 -8.08 -7.13 -9.61
N PHE A 19 -7.89 -5.90 -10.07
CA PHE A 19 -8.96 -4.98 -10.37
C PHE A 19 -9.22 -4.94 -11.88
N SER A 20 -10.42 -4.51 -12.28
CA SER A 20 -10.86 -4.51 -13.68
C SER A 20 -10.16 -3.46 -14.55
N ASP A 21 -9.50 -2.48 -13.92
CA ASP A 21 -8.73 -1.40 -14.55
C ASP A 21 -7.23 -1.73 -14.66
N GLY A 22 -6.84 -2.98 -14.45
CA GLY A 22 -5.44 -3.43 -14.56
C GLY A 22 -4.58 -3.17 -13.33
N LEU A 23 -5.12 -2.53 -12.27
CA LEU A 23 -4.43 -2.46 -10.99
C LEU A 23 -4.35 -3.86 -10.37
N GLU A 24 -3.17 -4.20 -9.88
CA GLU A 24 -2.92 -5.41 -9.10
C GLU A 24 -2.44 -5.04 -7.70
N LEU A 25 -2.86 -5.81 -6.70
CA LEU A 25 -2.44 -5.67 -5.31
C LEU A 25 -2.04 -7.04 -4.76
N ALA A 26 -0.84 -7.11 -4.17
CA ALA A 26 -0.45 -8.21 -3.29
C ALA A 26 -0.20 -7.67 -1.87
N ILE A 27 -0.84 -8.27 -0.88
CA ILE A 27 -0.70 -7.95 0.54
C ILE A 27 0.10 -9.06 1.20
N PHE A 28 1.23 -8.72 1.78
CA PHE A 28 2.08 -9.63 2.55
C PHE A 28 1.93 -9.29 4.03
N GLN A 29 1.50 -10.25 4.83
CA GLN A 29 1.37 -10.10 6.26
C GLN A 29 2.39 -11.00 6.95
N THR A 30 3.20 -10.38 7.80
CA THR A 30 4.27 -11.04 8.57
C THR A 30 4.23 -10.52 10.00
N GLY A 31 4.87 -11.26 10.91
CA GLY A 31 5.04 -10.81 12.30
C GLY A 31 4.57 -11.83 13.31
N CYS A 32 5.46 -12.73 13.73
CA CYS A 32 5.25 -13.49 14.96
C CYS A 32 5.45 -12.61 16.20
N GLU A 33 6.29 -11.56 16.11
CA GLU A 33 6.63 -10.66 17.22
C GLU A 33 6.08 -9.24 17.06
N PHE A 34 6.15 -8.66 15.84
CA PHE A 34 5.62 -7.32 15.53
C PHE A 34 4.85 -7.36 14.22
N ILE A 35 3.67 -6.75 14.17
CA ILE A 35 2.84 -6.75 12.97
C ILE A 35 3.53 -5.91 11.88
N ARG A 36 3.73 -6.53 10.72
CA ARG A 36 4.22 -5.87 9.50
C ARG A 36 3.37 -6.30 8.30
N GLN A 37 2.76 -5.31 7.66
CA GLN A 37 1.99 -5.48 6.44
C GLN A 37 2.65 -4.72 5.29
N GLU A 38 2.84 -5.39 4.16
CA GLU A 38 3.37 -4.81 2.95
C GLU A 38 2.34 -4.92 1.82
N PHE A 39 1.94 -3.79 1.27
CA PHE A 39 1.01 -3.69 0.16
C PHE A 39 1.81 -3.35 -1.10
N ARG A 40 1.83 -4.24 -2.07
CA ARG A 40 2.48 -4.04 -3.36
C ARG A 40 1.43 -3.81 -4.42
N PHE A 41 1.34 -2.57 -4.87
CA PHE A 41 0.50 -2.16 -5.97
C PHE A 41 1.31 -2.15 -7.26
N ARG A 42 0.68 -2.54 -8.36
CA ARG A 42 1.27 -2.56 -9.70
C ARG A 42 0.29 -1.97 -10.71
N TRP A 43 0.81 -1.10 -11.58
CA TRP A 43 0.11 -0.52 -12.73
C TRP A 43 0.93 -0.70 -14.00
N GLU A 44 0.24 -0.90 -15.11
CA GLU A 44 0.84 -0.77 -16.45
C GLU A 44 0.88 0.72 -16.86
N GLY A 45 1.98 1.14 -17.47
CA GLY A 45 2.20 2.51 -17.95
C GLY A 45 3.59 3.07 -17.64
N ASP A 46 3.95 4.17 -18.32
CA ASP A 46 5.17 4.93 -18.04
C ASP A 46 4.90 6.02 -16.99
N PHE A 47 5.63 5.98 -15.89
CA PHE A 47 5.49 6.92 -14.77
C PHE A 47 6.81 7.64 -14.42
N HIS A 48 7.85 7.62 -15.27
CA HIS A 48 9.16 8.23 -14.95
C HIS A 48 9.13 9.73 -14.66
N GLY A 49 8.03 10.44 -14.99
CA GLY A 49 7.83 11.86 -14.69
C GLY A 49 7.03 12.14 -13.41
N ALA A 50 6.57 11.12 -12.69
CA ALA A 50 5.72 11.30 -11.52
C ALA A 50 6.52 11.75 -10.29
N PRO A 51 6.19 12.89 -9.65
CA PRO A 51 6.89 13.37 -8.45
C PRO A 51 6.53 12.53 -7.21
N ASP A 52 7.33 12.62 -6.14
CA ASP A 52 7.09 11.89 -4.88
C ASP A 52 5.68 12.14 -4.31
N ASP A 53 5.22 13.39 -4.33
CA ASP A 53 3.89 13.76 -3.83
C ASP A 53 2.75 13.06 -4.60
N PHE A 54 2.95 12.74 -5.88
CA PHE A 54 2.00 11.95 -6.65
C PHE A 54 1.85 10.55 -6.04
N TRP A 55 2.96 9.90 -5.68
CA TRP A 55 2.94 8.55 -5.12
C TRP A 55 2.37 8.47 -3.71
N ILE A 56 2.60 9.51 -2.90
CA ILE A 56 1.93 9.64 -1.60
C ILE A 56 0.43 9.85 -1.78
N GLY A 57 0.02 10.65 -2.78
CA GLY A 57 -1.39 10.77 -3.17
C GLY A 57 -1.99 9.45 -3.62
N GLU A 58 -1.27 8.68 -4.43
CA GLU A 58 -1.69 7.36 -4.90
C GLU A 58 -1.83 6.37 -3.73
N ALA A 59 -0.94 6.41 -2.74
CA ALA A 59 -1.06 5.61 -1.51
C ALA A 59 -2.40 5.85 -0.80
N ALA A 60 -2.79 7.10 -0.58
CA ALA A 60 -4.09 7.42 -0.01
C ALA A 60 -5.25 6.95 -0.91
N ARG A 61 -5.14 7.18 -2.22
CA ARG A 61 -6.17 6.82 -3.21
C ARG A 61 -6.45 5.32 -3.23
N VAL A 62 -5.42 4.49 -3.25
CA VAL A 62 -5.59 3.02 -3.30
C VAL A 62 -6.18 2.48 -2.00
N PHE A 63 -5.77 2.97 -0.84
CA PHE A 63 -6.39 2.55 0.43
C PHE A 63 -7.85 2.99 0.54
N ASN A 64 -8.20 4.19 0.06
CA ASN A 64 -9.58 4.63 0.02
C ASN A 64 -10.43 3.71 -0.87
N ARG A 65 -9.89 3.28 -2.01
CA ARG A 65 -10.54 2.30 -2.89
C ARG A 65 -10.75 0.95 -2.20
N LEU A 66 -9.76 0.44 -1.48
CA LEU A 66 -9.92 -0.81 -0.71
C LEU A 66 -11.02 -0.66 0.34
N GLY A 67 -11.09 0.48 1.03
CA GLY A 67 -12.15 0.78 1.99
C GLY A 67 -13.55 0.98 1.39
N GLN A 68 -13.72 0.88 0.08
CA GLN A 68 -15.01 0.88 -0.60
C GLN A 68 -15.49 -0.54 -0.96
N LEU A 69 -14.66 -1.57 -0.76
CA LEU A 69 -15.01 -2.96 -1.09
C LEU A 69 -16.09 -3.54 -0.16
N GLY A 70 -16.26 -3.00 1.05
CA GLY A 70 -17.23 -3.44 2.03
C GLY A 70 -16.97 -2.90 3.44
N PRO A 71 -17.92 -3.04 4.38
CA PRO A 71 -17.76 -2.63 5.77
C PRO A 71 -16.54 -3.25 6.48
N GLU A 72 -16.15 -4.46 6.11
CA GLU A 72 -14.99 -5.19 6.64
C GLU A 72 -13.66 -4.53 6.28
N TYR A 73 -13.63 -3.64 5.28
CA TYR A 73 -12.44 -2.94 4.81
C TYR A 73 -12.33 -1.49 5.30
N LEU A 74 -13.19 -1.06 6.25
CA LEU A 74 -13.20 0.31 6.78
C LEU A 74 -11.85 0.78 7.33
N ALA A 75 -11.04 -0.14 7.86
CA ALA A 75 -9.69 0.17 8.31
C ALA A 75 -8.84 0.83 7.22
N TYR A 76 -8.95 0.40 5.96
CA TYR A 76 -8.23 1.00 4.84
C TYR A 76 -8.69 2.43 4.53
N ARG A 77 -9.97 2.74 4.75
CA ARG A 77 -10.45 4.13 4.63
C ARG A 77 -9.83 5.04 5.69
N ASN A 78 -9.72 4.55 6.93
CA ASN A 78 -9.06 5.29 8.00
C ASN A 78 -7.57 5.52 7.68
N LEU A 79 -6.88 4.51 7.15
CA LEU A 79 -5.48 4.66 6.69
C LEU A 79 -5.36 5.71 5.59
N ALA A 80 -6.25 5.71 4.61
CA ALA A 80 -6.26 6.72 3.55
C ALA A 80 -6.40 8.15 4.11
N GLN A 81 -7.28 8.32 5.10
CA GLN A 81 -7.44 9.59 5.80
C GLN A 81 -6.15 9.99 6.53
N THR A 82 -5.58 9.08 7.33
CA THR A 82 -4.31 9.33 8.04
C THR A 82 -3.18 9.68 7.07
N ILE A 83 -3.08 9.01 5.92
CA ILE A 83 -2.08 9.34 4.89
C ILE A 83 -2.30 10.75 4.35
N THR A 84 -3.56 11.09 4.03
CA THR A 84 -3.92 12.41 3.51
C THR A 84 -3.57 13.53 4.50
N GLU A 85 -3.91 13.37 5.78
CA GLU A 85 -3.62 14.35 6.84
C GLU A 85 -2.11 14.56 7.07
N ASN A 86 -1.31 13.55 6.74
CA ASN A 86 0.14 13.55 6.96
C ASN A 86 0.95 13.69 5.67
N ALA A 87 0.31 13.87 4.51
CA ALA A 87 0.95 13.86 3.20
C ALA A 87 2.12 14.86 3.11
N GLY A 88 1.96 16.07 3.64
CA GLY A 88 2.98 17.12 3.59
C GLY A 88 4.31 16.77 4.28
N ARG A 89 4.30 15.81 5.21
CA ARG A 89 5.49 15.32 5.93
C ARG A 89 6.02 13.97 5.44
N MET A 90 5.39 13.34 4.45
CA MET A 90 5.83 12.06 3.92
C MET A 90 6.82 12.27 2.78
N ARG A 91 7.78 11.36 2.65
CA ARG A 91 8.69 11.27 1.51
C ARG A 91 8.82 9.81 1.09
N LEU A 92 9.13 9.57 -0.17
CA LEU A 92 9.42 8.22 -0.62
C LEU A 92 10.69 7.70 0.06
N ASP A 93 10.74 6.38 0.26
CA ASP A 93 11.80 5.63 0.94
C ASP A 93 12.06 6.04 2.40
N GLU A 94 11.32 6.98 2.97
CA GLU A 94 11.41 7.39 4.38
C GLU A 94 10.29 6.75 5.22
N SER A 95 10.68 6.17 6.37
CA SER A 95 9.74 5.67 7.37
C SER A 95 9.31 6.82 8.28
N ILE A 96 8.01 7.04 8.39
CA ILE A 96 7.44 8.08 9.25
C ILE A 96 6.53 7.47 10.30
N LYS A 97 6.57 8.05 11.50
CA LYS A 97 5.63 7.68 12.57
C LYS A 97 4.30 8.38 12.34
N LEU A 98 3.26 7.62 12.03
CA LEU A 98 1.90 8.14 11.88
C LEU A 98 1.25 8.36 13.25
N GLN A 99 1.40 7.38 14.14
CA GLN A 99 0.96 7.41 15.54
C GLN A 99 1.82 6.46 16.39
N ASP A 100 1.58 6.39 17.70
CA ASP A 100 2.29 5.46 18.57
C ASP A 100 2.08 4.00 18.12
N GLY A 101 3.20 3.28 17.96
CA GLY A 101 3.20 1.89 17.46
C GLY A 101 2.79 1.75 15.99
N PHE A 102 2.89 2.80 15.17
CA PHE A 102 2.47 2.74 13.77
C PHE A 102 3.35 3.60 12.86
N TYR A 103 4.09 2.92 11.99
CA TYR A 103 4.99 3.50 11.00
C TYR A 103 4.49 3.22 9.59
N PHE A 104 4.77 4.18 8.71
CA PHE A 104 4.44 4.11 7.29
C PHE A 104 5.68 4.42 6.47
N GLN A 105 5.90 3.62 5.43
CA GLN A 105 6.90 3.88 4.41
C GLN A 105 6.29 3.58 3.04
N ALA A 106 6.53 4.47 2.08
CA ALA A 106 6.17 4.25 0.68
C ALA A 106 7.42 4.22 -0.18
N LYS A 107 7.51 3.27 -1.10
CA LYS A 107 8.61 3.13 -2.05
C LYS A 107 8.07 2.86 -3.43
N THR A 108 8.70 3.42 -4.45
CA THR A 108 8.35 3.16 -5.84
C THR A 108 9.48 2.44 -6.58
N ILE A 109 9.09 1.63 -7.55
CA ILE A 109 10.00 1.04 -8.54
C ILE A 109 9.37 1.27 -9.89
N LEU A 110 10.07 2.01 -10.76
CA LEU A 110 9.60 2.37 -12.08
C LEU A 110 10.37 1.58 -13.14
N SER A 111 9.66 1.21 -14.19
CA SER A 111 10.21 0.60 -15.39
C SER A 111 9.51 1.20 -16.62
N ALA A 112 9.94 0.82 -17.82
CA ALA A 112 9.48 1.47 -19.05
C ALA A 112 7.97 1.41 -19.27
N ASP A 113 7.31 0.37 -18.79
CA ASP A 113 5.91 0.04 -19.04
C ASP A 113 5.14 -0.35 -17.76
N GLU A 114 5.77 -0.21 -16.60
CA GLU A 114 5.15 -0.58 -15.32
C GLU A 114 5.68 0.29 -14.18
N ALA A 115 4.78 0.61 -13.24
CA ALA A 115 5.12 1.16 -11.94
C ALA A 115 4.66 0.26 -10.81
N LYS A 116 5.50 0.15 -9.77
CA LYS A 116 5.19 -0.52 -8.52
C LYS A 116 5.24 0.47 -7.37
N LEU A 117 4.23 0.46 -6.51
CA LEU A 117 4.21 1.17 -5.23
C LEU A 117 4.16 0.14 -4.11
N SER A 118 5.21 0.09 -3.31
CA SER A 118 5.28 -0.70 -2.10
C SER A 118 4.99 0.19 -0.91
N ILE A 119 3.96 -0.16 -0.15
CA ILE A 119 3.61 0.51 1.10
C ILE A 119 3.82 -0.45 2.24
N ILE A 120 4.61 -0.04 3.21
CA ILE A 120 4.87 -0.81 4.43
C ILE A 120 4.19 -0.11 5.58
N ILE A 121 3.50 -0.92 6.37
CA ILE A 121 2.88 -0.54 7.62
C ILE A 121 3.42 -1.47 8.71
N SER A 122 3.98 -0.90 9.77
CA SER A 122 4.63 -1.69 10.82
C SER A 122 4.56 -1.03 12.19
N GLU A 123 4.69 -1.84 13.24
CA GLU A 123 4.75 -1.34 14.63
C GLU A 123 6.10 -0.69 14.99
N GLN A 124 7.13 -0.95 14.18
CA GLN A 124 8.48 -0.42 14.30
C GLN A 124 8.93 0.21 12.97
N PRO A 125 9.89 1.17 12.98
CA PRO A 125 10.34 1.88 11.79
C PRO A 125 10.88 1.01 10.67
#